data_AF-A0A1K1NJF1-F1
#
_entry.id   AF-A0A1K1NJF1-F1
#
_cell.length_a   1.000
_cell.length_b   1.000
_cell.length_c   1.000
_cell.angle_alpha   90.00
_cell.angle_beta   90.00
_cell.angle_gamma   90.00
#
_symmetry.space_group_name_H-M   'P 1'
#
loop_
_entity.id
_entity.type
_entity.pdbx_description
1 polymer ?
#
loop_
_entity_poly.entity_id
_entity_poly.type
_entity_poly.pdbx_seq_one_letter_code
_entity_poly.pdbx_strand_id
1 'polypeptide(L)'
;MPERAGRRSGVRARLIGTVRWMAWCMVISLPGWAAAPAQAACSGCLCPGNPCKLCPLPPLKDSPDAAQEVGACVRIRESVTPVSKETEPDAHYASLNNAMRECVKNGGDVFMNSRRNPEFPYKHYCKPYLPLKP
;
A
#
# COMPACT_ATOMS: atom_id res chain seq x y z
N MET A 1 75.65 28.46 40.41
CA MET A 1 74.60 27.46 40.10
C MET A 1 73.46 27.66 41.09
N PRO A 2 72.16 27.55 40.75
CA PRO A 2 71.50 27.39 39.45
C PRO A 2 70.31 28.37 39.17
N GLU A 3 69.81 28.31 37.93
CA GLU A 3 68.43 28.45 37.37
C GLU A 3 67.31 29.38 37.91
N ARG A 4 66.56 29.98 36.95
CA ARG A 4 65.08 30.04 36.73
C ARG A 4 64.69 31.38 36.05
N ALA A 5 63.56 31.64 35.37
CA ALA A 5 62.48 30.91 34.70
C ALA A 5 61.51 31.95 34.07
N GLY A 6 60.73 31.55 33.04
CA GLY A 6 59.36 32.05 32.75
C GLY A 6 59.21 33.37 31.99
N ARG A 7 58.08 33.69 31.31
CA ARG A 7 56.81 33.02 30.98
C ARG A 7 56.06 33.98 30.04
N ARG A 8 55.75 33.60 28.78
CA ARG A 8 54.85 34.38 27.87
C ARG A 8 53.50 33.67 27.78
N SER A 9 52.47 34.29 28.35
CA SER A 9 51.07 33.83 28.37
C SER A 9 50.22 34.90 27.68
N GLY A 10 49.52 34.58 26.59
CA GLY A 10 48.60 35.56 25.97
C GLY A 10 47.93 35.20 24.65
N VAL A 11 48.40 34.19 23.90
CA VAL A 11 47.90 33.92 22.54
C VAL A 11 47.59 32.44 22.33
N ARG A 12 46.71 31.85 23.13
CA ARG A 12 46.21 30.47 22.87
C ARG A 12 44.71 30.26 23.11
N ALA A 13 43.99 31.24 23.68
CA ALA A 13 42.65 30.99 24.21
C ALA A 13 41.47 31.30 23.26
N ARG A 14 41.69 31.81 22.04
CA ARG A 14 40.58 32.23 21.14
C ARG A 14 40.25 31.28 19.99
N LEU A 15 41.03 30.24 19.72
CA LEU A 15 40.89 29.41 18.51
C LEU A 15 40.41 27.96 18.74
N ILE A 16 40.33 27.51 19.99
CA ILE A 16 40.01 26.10 20.30
C ILE A 16 38.49 25.88 20.56
N GLY A 17 37.76 26.94 20.93
CA GLY A 17 36.33 26.86 21.25
C GLY A 17 35.40 26.73 20.03
N THR A 18 35.82 27.24 18.86
CA THR A 18 34.98 27.30 17.66
C THR A 18 35.00 26.00 16.85
N VAL A 19 36.12 25.27 16.87
CA VAL A 19 36.27 24.00 16.10
C VAL A 19 35.41 22.89 16.69
N ARG A 20 35.23 22.86 18.01
CA ARG A 20 34.44 21.81 18.69
C ARG A 20 32.94 21.97 18.54
N TRP A 21 32.46 23.19 18.33
CA TRP A 21 31.04 23.48 18.09
C TRP A 21 30.61 23.12 16.65
N MET A 22 31.45 23.43 15.65
CA MET A 22 31.21 23.07 14.25
C MET A 22 31.11 21.55 14.04
N ALA A 23 31.95 20.77 14.75
CA ALA A 23 31.94 19.31 14.65
C ALA A 23 30.64 18.69 15.23
N TRP A 24 30.01 19.32 16.22
CA TRP A 24 28.74 18.83 16.79
C TRP A 24 27.51 19.18 15.95
N CYS A 25 27.53 20.29 15.20
CA CYS A 25 26.44 20.62 14.28
C CYS A 25 26.37 19.69 13.05
N MET A 26 27.50 19.13 12.60
CA MET A 26 27.50 18.20 11.46
C MET A 26 26.93 16.81 11.79
N VAL A 27 26.99 16.34 13.04
CA VAL A 27 26.47 15.01 13.41
C VAL A 27 24.95 15.00 13.62
N ILE A 28 24.33 16.16 13.87
CA ILE A 28 22.88 16.28 14.14
C ILE A 28 22.07 16.54 12.85
N SER A 29 22.73 16.73 11.71
CA SER A 29 22.07 17.16 10.47
C SER A 29 21.74 16.02 9.48
N LEU A 30 21.56 14.78 9.94
CA LEU A 30 20.78 13.81 9.16
C LEU A 30 19.30 13.95 9.59
N PRO A 31 18.47 14.75 8.90
CA PRO A 31 17.08 14.36 8.79
C PRO A 31 17.12 13.04 8.03
N GLY A 32 17.04 11.94 8.77
CA GLY A 32 16.57 10.69 8.21
C GLY A 32 15.22 11.00 7.61
N TRP A 33 15.19 11.25 6.29
CA TRP A 33 14.00 10.99 5.49
C TRP A 33 13.80 9.48 5.54
N ALA A 34 13.25 9.03 6.67
CA ALA A 34 12.36 7.90 6.65
C ALA A 34 11.29 8.29 5.65
N ALA A 35 11.44 7.80 4.41
CA ALA A 35 10.30 7.55 3.56
C ALA A 35 9.42 6.62 4.38
N ALA A 36 8.49 7.19 5.15
CA ALA A 36 7.38 6.44 5.69
C ALA A 36 6.86 5.63 4.51
N PRO A 37 6.75 4.30 4.60
CA PRO A 37 5.96 3.61 3.60
C PRO A 37 4.62 4.33 3.62
N ALA A 38 4.22 4.86 2.47
CA ALA A 38 2.93 5.49 2.29
C ALA A 38 1.85 4.40 2.43
N GLN A 39 1.71 3.86 3.63
CA GLN A 39 0.46 3.35 4.15
C GLN A 39 -0.35 4.62 4.39
N ALA A 40 -0.80 5.24 3.30
CA ALA A 40 -1.92 6.14 3.33
C ALA A 40 -2.96 5.50 4.23
N ALA A 41 -3.58 6.30 5.09
CA ALA A 41 -4.62 5.95 6.05
C ALA A 41 -5.77 5.17 5.38
N CYS A 42 -5.52 3.89 5.09
CA CYS A 42 -6.37 3.12 4.22
C CYS A 42 -7.31 2.31 5.10
N SER A 43 -8.37 2.99 5.55
CA SER A 43 -9.45 2.40 6.33
C SER A 43 -10.40 1.64 5.38
N GLY A 44 -9.92 0.53 4.80
CA GLY A 44 -10.73 -0.30 3.90
C GLY A 44 -9.90 -1.22 3.01
N CYS A 45 -10.57 -2.04 2.18
CA CYS A 45 -9.90 -2.96 1.25
C CYS A 45 -9.54 -2.34 -0.11
N LEU A 46 -10.00 -1.11 -0.38
CA LEU A 46 -9.72 -0.38 -1.62
C LEU A 46 -8.43 0.43 -1.52
N CYS A 47 -7.33 -0.26 -1.24
CA CYS A 47 -6.02 0.37 -1.12
C CYS A 47 -5.22 0.27 -2.42
N PRO A 48 -4.39 1.27 -2.72
CA PRO A 48 -3.47 1.20 -3.85
C PRO A 48 -2.68 -0.11 -3.83
N GLY A 49 -2.54 -0.74 -4.99
CA GLY A 49 -1.90 -2.05 -5.12
C GLY A 49 -2.72 -3.27 -4.68
N ASN A 50 -4.00 -3.09 -4.31
CA ASN A 50 -4.94 -4.17 -3.99
C ASN A 50 -4.39 -5.25 -3.02
N PRO A 51 -3.95 -4.85 -1.80
CA PRO A 51 -3.39 -5.79 -0.83
C PRO A 51 -4.41 -6.84 -0.35
N CYS A 52 -5.70 -6.52 -0.45
CA CYS A 52 -6.79 -7.43 -0.07
C CYS A 52 -7.19 -8.40 -1.18
N LYS A 53 -6.49 -8.38 -2.32
CA LYS A 53 -6.76 -9.24 -3.49
C LYS A 53 -8.25 -9.26 -3.87
N LEU A 54 -8.84 -8.08 -3.91
CA LEU A 54 -10.22 -7.86 -4.33
C LEU A 54 -10.38 -8.26 -5.80
N CYS A 55 -11.49 -8.91 -6.10
CA CYS A 55 -11.79 -9.38 -7.44
C CYS A 55 -13.03 -8.68 -7.98
N PRO A 56 -12.95 -8.06 -9.17
CA PRO A 56 -14.06 -7.30 -9.72
C PRO A 56 -15.23 -8.22 -10.09
N LEU A 57 -16.46 -7.75 -9.81
CA LEU A 57 -17.70 -8.43 -10.18
C LEU A 57 -18.53 -7.54 -11.12
N PRO A 58 -19.18 -8.09 -12.16
CA PRO A 58 -19.08 -9.49 -12.62
C PRO A 58 -17.75 -9.78 -13.33
N PRO A 59 -17.38 -11.07 -13.52
CA PRO A 59 -16.22 -11.42 -14.34
C PRO A 59 -16.39 -10.89 -15.77
N LEU A 60 -15.32 -10.31 -16.32
CA LEU A 60 -15.31 -9.82 -17.69
C LEU A 60 -14.64 -10.84 -18.61
N LYS A 61 -15.07 -10.86 -19.87
CA LYS A 61 -14.49 -11.73 -20.90
C LYS A 61 -13.00 -11.50 -21.12
N ASP A 62 -12.57 -10.24 -21.06
CA ASP A 62 -11.22 -9.82 -21.42
C ASP A 62 -10.36 -9.41 -20.20
N SER A 63 -10.81 -9.69 -18.97
CA SER A 63 -10.00 -9.36 -17.79
C SER A 63 -8.82 -10.31 -17.68
N PRO A 64 -7.57 -9.81 -17.63
CA PRO A 64 -6.41 -10.67 -17.42
C PRO A 64 -6.56 -11.41 -16.09
N ASP A 65 -6.33 -12.72 -16.10
CA ASP A 65 -6.16 -13.49 -14.86
C ASP A 65 -5.02 -12.86 -14.07
N ALA A 66 -5.31 -12.29 -12.91
CA ALA A 66 -4.23 -11.82 -12.06
C ALA A 66 -3.43 -13.06 -11.63
N ALA A 67 -2.11 -13.05 -11.84
CA ALA A 67 -1.23 -14.21 -11.56
C ALA A 67 -1.24 -14.70 -10.08
N GLN A 68 -1.98 -14.02 -9.22
CA GLN A 68 -2.15 -14.31 -7.80
C GLN A 68 -3.62 -14.25 -7.35
N GLU A 69 -4.56 -14.53 -8.26
CA GLU A 69 -5.99 -14.63 -7.95
C GLU A 69 -6.20 -15.61 -6.79
N VAL A 70 -7.01 -15.18 -5.83
CA VAL A 70 -7.38 -16.02 -4.69
C VAL A 70 -8.39 -17.05 -5.18
N GLY A 71 -8.38 -18.25 -4.60
CA GLY A 71 -9.22 -19.36 -5.08
C GLY A 71 -10.72 -19.02 -5.24
N ALA A 72 -11.26 -18.10 -4.43
CA ALA A 72 -12.64 -17.65 -4.60
C ALA A 72 -12.88 -16.91 -5.94
N CYS A 73 -11.92 -16.11 -6.41
CA CYS A 73 -12.03 -15.36 -7.67
C CYS A 73 -11.97 -16.27 -8.88
N VAL A 74 -11.07 -17.26 -8.84
CA VAL A 74 -10.98 -18.32 -9.85
C VAL A 74 -12.31 -19.06 -9.94
N ARG A 75 -12.86 -19.50 -8.81
CA ARG A 75 -14.15 -20.19 -8.77
C ARG A 75 -15.30 -19.36 -9.32
N ILE A 76 -15.35 -18.05 -9.04
CA ILE A 76 -16.38 -17.17 -9.61
C ILE A 76 -16.22 -17.11 -11.13
N ARG A 77 -15.00 -16.98 -11.63
CA ARG A 77 -14.73 -16.90 -13.07
C ARG A 77 -15.04 -18.21 -13.81
N GLU A 78 -14.86 -19.35 -13.16
CA GLU A 78 -15.23 -20.67 -13.70
C GLU A 78 -16.74 -20.95 -13.64
N SER A 79 -17.44 -20.43 -12.62
CA SER A 79 -18.85 -20.74 -12.37
C SER A 79 -19.83 -19.74 -12.97
N VAL A 80 -19.38 -18.52 -13.27
CA VAL A 80 -20.25 -17.42 -13.71
C VAL A 80 -19.92 -17.01 -15.13
N THR A 81 -20.96 -16.83 -15.94
CA THR A 81 -20.83 -16.37 -17.32
C THR A 81 -20.19 -14.97 -17.36
N PRO A 82 -19.02 -14.82 -18.01
CA PRO A 82 -18.35 -13.54 -18.10
C PRO A 82 -19.12 -12.61 -19.03
N VAL A 83 -19.16 -11.33 -18.65
CA VAL A 83 -19.85 -10.27 -19.40
C VAL A 83 -18.87 -9.44 -20.23
N SER A 84 -19.38 -8.70 -21.19
CA SER A 84 -18.66 -7.64 -21.92
C SER A 84 -19.40 -6.31 -21.76
N LYS A 85 -18.84 -5.24 -22.31
CA LYS A 85 -19.49 -3.91 -22.35
C LYS A 85 -20.78 -3.91 -23.19
N GLU A 86 -20.92 -4.86 -24.11
CA GLU A 86 -22.06 -4.97 -25.04
C GLU A 86 -23.11 -5.97 -24.54
N THR A 87 -22.91 -6.58 -23.38
CA THR A 87 -23.87 -7.52 -22.81
C THR A 87 -25.16 -6.80 -22.46
N GLU A 88 -26.29 -7.41 -22.84
CA GLU A 88 -27.63 -6.90 -22.54
C GLU A 88 -27.79 -6.65 -21.02
N PRO A 89 -28.47 -5.57 -20.58
CA PRO A 89 -28.53 -5.22 -19.16
C PRO A 89 -29.04 -6.35 -18.27
N ASP A 90 -30.09 -7.07 -18.67
CA ASP A 90 -30.63 -8.19 -17.89
C ASP A 90 -29.61 -9.32 -17.70
N ALA A 91 -28.91 -9.70 -18.77
CA ALA A 91 -27.84 -10.69 -18.71
C ALA A 91 -26.67 -10.20 -17.84
N HIS A 92 -26.35 -8.91 -17.87
CA HIS A 92 -25.33 -8.31 -17.02
C HIS A 92 -25.69 -8.40 -15.53
N TYR A 93 -26.92 -8.02 -15.16
CA TYR A 93 -27.38 -8.10 -13.77
C TYR A 93 -27.52 -9.53 -13.28
N ALA A 94 -27.97 -10.45 -14.13
CA ALA A 94 -28.03 -11.87 -13.79
C ALA A 94 -26.63 -12.43 -13.50
N SER A 95 -25.63 -12.11 -14.34
CA SER A 95 -24.24 -12.49 -14.10
C SER A 95 -23.71 -11.87 -12.81
N LEU A 96 -23.93 -10.57 -12.58
CA LEU A 96 -23.52 -9.88 -11.34
C LEU A 96 -24.07 -10.57 -10.09
N ASN A 97 -25.38 -10.85 -10.06
CA ASN A 97 -26.04 -11.47 -8.92
C ASN A 97 -25.49 -12.88 -8.67
N ASN A 98 -25.26 -13.66 -9.72
CA ASN A 98 -24.64 -14.97 -9.60
C ASN A 98 -23.19 -14.88 -9.08
N ALA A 99 -22.41 -13.90 -9.54
CA ALA A 99 -21.06 -13.65 -9.07
C ALA A 99 -21.00 -13.25 -7.59
N MET A 100 -21.93 -12.39 -7.14
CA MET A 100 -22.07 -12.02 -5.73
C MET A 100 -22.43 -13.23 -4.87
N ARG A 101 -23.35 -14.08 -5.34
CA ARG A 101 -23.75 -15.31 -4.64
C ARG A 101 -22.59 -16.30 -4.51
N GLU A 102 -21.84 -16.53 -5.58
CA GLU A 102 -20.68 -17.43 -5.57
C GLU A 102 -19.55 -16.87 -4.71
N CYS A 103 -19.35 -15.55 -4.66
CA CYS A 103 -18.40 -14.92 -3.72
C CYS A 103 -18.72 -15.30 -2.27
N VAL A 104 -19.96 -15.08 -1.83
CA VAL A 104 -20.39 -15.38 -0.45
C VAL A 104 -20.33 -16.88 -0.17
N LYS A 105 -20.76 -17.72 -1.11
CA LYS A 105 -20.71 -19.19 -1.00
C LYS A 105 -19.29 -19.73 -0.82
N ASN A 106 -18.30 -19.06 -1.41
CA ASN A 106 -16.88 -19.41 -1.25
C ASN A 106 -16.22 -18.74 -0.03
N GLY A 107 -17.00 -18.15 0.87
CA GLY A 107 -16.52 -17.52 2.10
C GLY A 107 -15.96 -16.11 1.90
N GLY A 108 -16.16 -15.51 0.74
CA GLY A 108 -15.83 -14.11 0.48
C GLY A 108 -16.92 -13.15 0.96
N ASP A 109 -16.57 -11.87 1.08
CA ASP A 109 -17.49 -10.79 1.38
C ASP A 109 -17.67 -9.89 0.15
N VAL A 110 -18.87 -9.36 -0.08
CA VAL A 110 -19.14 -8.51 -1.24
C VAL A 110 -19.06 -7.05 -0.85
N PHE A 111 -18.09 -6.34 -1.41
CA PHE A 111 -17.87 -4.93 -1.16
C PHE A 111 -18.42 -4.08 -2.30
N MET A 112 -19.21 -3.05 -1.97
CA MET A 112 -19.66 -2.05 -2.94
C MET A 112 -18.72 -0.84 -2.94
N ASN A 113 -17.99 -0.64 -4.04
CA ASN A 113 -17.20 0.56 -4.24
C ASN A 113 -18.09 1.75 -4.61
N SER A 114 -18.29 2.63 -3.63
CA SER A 114 -19.00 3.91 -3.82
C SER A 114 -18.12 5.00 -4.43
N ARG A 115 -16.78 4.89 -4.28
CA ARG A 115 -15.80 5.87 -4.77
C ARG A 115 -14.93 5.23 -5.85
N ARG A 116 -15.47 5.17 -7.07
CA ARG A 116 -14.74 4.65 -8.23
C ARG A 116 -13.51 5.51 -8.50
N ASN A 117 -12.36 4.85 -8.62
CA ASN A 117 -11.09 5.46 -8.95
C ASN A 117 -10.46 4.61 -10.09
N PRO A 118 -9.40 5.08 -10.78
CA PRO A 118 -8.83 4.33 -11.90
C PRO A 118 -8.24 2.97 -11.48
N GLU A 119 -7.82 2.81 -10.22
CA GLU A 119 -7.32 1.53 -9.68
C GLU A 119 -8.46 0.53 -9.40
N PHE A 120 -9.62 1.04 -9.01
CA PHE A 120 -10.83 0.29 -8.66
C PHE A 120 -12.05 0.84 -9.43
N PRO A 121 -12.16 0.57 -10.74
CA PRO A 121 -13.21 1.13 -11.59
C PRO A 121 -14.58 0.44 -11.42
N TYR A 122 -14.62 -0.76 -10.84
CA TYR A 122 -15.84 -1.55 -10.73
C TYR A 122 -16.70 -1.09 -9.54
N LYS A 123 -18.01 -1.34 -9.63
CA LYS A 123 -18.94 -1.03 -8.54
C LYS A 123 -18.92 -2.10 -7.45
N HIS A 124 -18.73 -3.36 -7.80
CA HIS A 124 -18.79 -4.47 -6.86
C HIS A 124 -17.49 -5.27 -6.92
N TYR A 125 -17.04 -5.70 -5.75
CA TYR A 125 -15.86 -6.53 -5.59
C TYR A 125 -16.16 -7.69 -4.66
N CYS A 126 -15.62 -8.86 -4.98
CA CYS A 126 -15.49 -9.95 -4.04
C CYS A 126 -14.20 -9.76 -3.23
N LYS A 127 -14.32 -9.70 -1.91
CA LYS A 127 -13.22 -9.78 -0.96
C LYS A 127 -13.09 -11.22 -0.52
N PRO A 128 -12.12 -11.98 -1.05
CA PRO A 128 -11.92 -13.36 -0.62
C PRO A 128 -11.45 -13.39 0.84
N TYR A 129 -11.82 -14.45 1.57
CA TYR A 129 -11.24 -14.71 2.88
C TYR A 129 -9.77 -15.12 2.70
N LEU A 130 -8.87 -14.17 2.98
CA LEU A 130 -7.45 -14.46 3.11
C LEU A 130 -7.22 -14.90 4.55
N PRO A 131 -6.75 -16.13 4.83
CA PRO A 131 -6.29 -16.45 6.16
C PRO A 131 -5.17 -15.45 6.49
N LEU A 132 -5.40 -14.64 7.54
CA LEU A 132 -4.38 -13.75 8.10
C LEU A 132 -3.13 -14.60 8.31
N LYS A 133 -2.08 -14.33 7.52
CA LYS A 133 -0.80 -14.99 7.72
C LYS A 133 -0.23 -14.42 9.04
N PRO A 134 0.01 -15.26 10.05
CA PRO A 134 0.55 -14.81 11.34
C PRO A 134 1.96 -14.23 11.20
#